data_AF-A0A2V7RN76-F1
#
_entry.id   AF-A0A2V7RN76-F1
#
_cell.length_a   1.000
_cell.length_b   1.000
_cell.length_c   1.000
_cell.angle_alpha   90.00
_cell.angle_beta   90.00
_cell.angle_gamma   90.00
#
_symmetry.space_group_name_H-M   'P 1'
#
loop_
_entity.id
_entity.type
_entity.pdbx_description
1 polymer ?
#
loop_
_entity_poly.entity_id
_entity_poly.type
_entity_poly.pdbx_seq_one_letter_code
_entity_poly.pdbx_strand_id
1 'polypeptide(L)'
;MQYTVSSRGRSIGVTDLGFVRLGGPSRMGWFHPNEFGERIIPLIASPIAALRANYRHSAYEEETKSILPPHVNDDAAFADMAEAAQLEEALDFKLHREDGSVVLTESIGFRDTEALIALANLADERRDDEEYELVDEALEAELAEAIEHDAKLLAEDFDELRAWMPKDDEPPNFPRYQIQV
;
A
#
# COMPACT_ATOMS: atom_id res chain seq x y z
N MET A 1 -1.87 10.92 -21.36
CA MET A 1 -0.48 10.90 -21.87
C MET A 1 0.13 9.61 -21.36
N GLN A 2 0.80 8.84 -22.21
CA GLN A 2 1.33 7.52 -21.81
C GLN A 2 2.85 7.62 -21.66
N TYR A 3 3.37 7.03 -20.59
CA TYR A 3 4.79 6.94 -20.32
C TYR A 3 5.25 5.49 -20.42
N THR A 4 6.47 5.29 -20.88
CA THR A 4 7.11 3.97 -20.87
C THR A 4 8.04 3.89 -19.68
N VAL A 5 7.96 2.80 -18.92
CA VAL A 5 8.94 2.52 -17.86
C VAL A 5 9.95 1.52 -18.40
N SER A 6 11.23 1.77 -18.13
CA SER A 6 12.31 0.86 -18.49
C SER A 6 13.14 0.47 -17.27
N SER A 7 13.74 -0.70 -17.31
CA SER A 7 14.77 -1.16 -16.37
C SER A 7 16.01 -1.50 -17.17
N ARG A 8 17.15 -0.91 -16.82
CA ARG A 8 18.45 -1.16 -17.48
C ARG A 8 18.37 -1.07 -19.02
N GLY A 9 17.59 -0.11 -19.52
CA GLY A 9 17.40 0.15 -20.95
C GLY A 9 16.38 -0.75 -21.67
N ARG A 10 15.68 -1.65 -20.98
CA ARG A 10 14.61 -2.48 -21.54
C ARG A 10 13.26 -2.01 -21.06
N SER A 11 12.30 -1.83 -21.97
CA SER A 11 10.91 -1.52 -21.58
C SER A 11 10.32 -2.64 -20.74
N ILE A 12 9.70 -2.28 -19.63
CA ILE A 12 9.02 -3.20 -18.70
C ILE A 12 7.50 -2.99 -18.67
N GLY A 13 7.02 -1.89 -19.23
CA GLY A 13 5.59 -1.59 -19.27
C GLY A 13 5.31 -0.11 -19.50
N VAL A 14 4.04 0.25 -19.34
CA VAL A 14 3.53 1.61 -19.56
C VAL A 14 2.68 2.08 -18.40
N THR A 15 2.63 3.39 -18.19
CA THR A 15 1.76 4.02 -17.18
C THR A 15 1.13 5.30 -17.69
N ASP A 16 -0.05 5.62 -17.18
CA ASP A 16 -0.77 6.86 -17.45
C ASP A 16 -0.35 8.04 -16.54
N LEU A 17 0.27 7.79 -15.38
CA LEU A 17 0.52 8.79 -14.33
C LEU A 17 -0.66 9.75 -14.09
N GLY A 18 -1.88 9.22 -14.12
CA GLY A 18 -3.13 9.95 -14.10
C GLY A 18 -3.48 10.55 -12.75
N PHE A 19 -2.79 10.17 -11.68
CA PHE A 19 -3.01 10.66 -10.33
C PHE A 19 -1.91 11.64 -9.91
N VAL A 20 -2.30 12.63 -9.10
CA VAL A 20 -1.38 13.64 -8.55
C VAL A 20 -1.58 13.66 -7.04
N ARG A 21 -0.48 13.62 -6.29
CA ARG A 21 -0.54 13.73 -4.83
C ARG A 21 -0.93 15.14 -4.42
N LEU A 22 -1.93 15.27 -3.54
CA LEU A 22 -2.23 16.56 -2.93
C LEU A 22 -1.05 17.02 -2.07
N GLY A 23 -0.53 18.22 -2.34
CA GLY A 23 0.54 18.83 -1.55
C GLY A 23 1.96 18.35 -1.87
N GLY A 24 2.21 17.71 -3.02
CA GLY A 24 3.58 17.31 -3.40
C GLY A 24 3.79 17.14 -4.90
N PRO A 25 5.06 17.03 -5.36
CA PRO A 25 5.39 16.86 -6.78
C PRO A 25 5.17 15.43 -7.30
N SER A 26 4.86 14.48 -6.41
CA SER A 26 4.72 13.07 -6.76
C SER A 26 3.51 12.81 -7.66
N ARG A 27 3.71 11.94 -8.65
CA ARG A 27 2.65 11.46 -9.54
C ARG A 27 2.49 9.97 -9.37
N MET A 28 1.27 9.49 -9.57
CA MET A 28 0.97 8.07 -9.49
C MET A 28 0.09 7.69 -10.67
N GLY A 29 0.04 6.41 -11.00
CA GLY A 29 -0.80 5.92 -12.09
C GLY A 29 -0.96 4.43 -12.03
N TRP A 30 -1.77 3.91 -12.94
CA TRP A 30 -1.81 2.48 -13.18
C TRP A 30 -0.59 2.09 -14.01
N PHE A 31 -0.02 0.93 -13.67
CA PHE A 31 1.10 0.36 -14.40
C PHE A 31 0.65 -0.91 -15.11
N HIS A 32 0.93 -0.95 -16.40
CA HIS A 32 0.60 -2.07 -17.28
C HIS A 32 1.92 -2.70 -17.74
N PRO A 33 2.41 -3.73 -17.03
CA PRO A 33 3.63 -4.43 -17.42
C PRO A 33 3.47 -5.10 -18.78
N ASN A 34 4.58 -5.25 -19.50
CA ASN A 34 4.68 -6.20 -20.60
C ASN A 34 5.10 -7.59 -20.06
N GLU A 35 5.29 -8.58 -20.94
CA GLU A 35 5.70 -9.93 -20.53
C GLU A 35 6.97 -9.96 -19.66
N PHE A 36 7.91 -9.06 -19.92
CA PHE A 36 9.13 -8.94 -19.11
C PHE A 36 8.86 -8.25 -17.77
N GLY A 37 8.03 -7.19 -17.77
CA GLY A 37 7.55 -6.52 -16.57
C GLY A 37 6.86 -7.47 -15.59
N GLU A 38 5.97 -8.33 -16.07
CA GLU A 38 5.23 -9.28 -15.23
C GLU A 38 6.14 -10.28 -14.50
N ARG A 39 7.35 -10.51 -15.01
CA ARG A 39 8.33 -11.38 -14.34
C ARG A 39 9.08 -10.68 -13.21
N ILE A 40 9.25 -9.36 -13.30
CA ILE A 40 10.08 -8.61 -12.35
C ILE A 40 9.22 -7.92 -11.29
N ILE A 41 8.11 -7.29 -11.67
CA ILE A 41 7.33 -6.43 -10.77
C ILE A 41 6.82 -7.16 -9.52
N PRO A 42 6.30 -8.41 -9.59
CA PRO A 42 5.92 -9.14 -8.39
C PRO A 42 7.04 -9.25 -7.33
N LEU A 43 8.29 -9.45 -7.77
CA LEU A 43 9.43 -9.62 -6.88
C LEU A 43 9.77 -8.32 -6.14
N ILE A 44 9.54 -7.17 -6.80
CA ILE A 44 9.91 -5.85 -6.30
C ILE A 44 8.77 -5.20 -5.51
N ALA A 45 7.52 -5.53 -5.85
CA ALA A 45 6.34 -5.06 -5.14
C ALA A 45 6.04 -5.87 -3.86
N SER A 46 6.61 -7.08 -3.72
CA SER A 46 6.45 -7.98 -2.57
C SER A 46 6.98 -7.46 -1.21
N PRO A 47 8.12 -6.76 -1.11
CA PRO A 47 8.73 -6.38 0.17
C PRO A 47 7.86 -5.49 1.06
N ILE A 48 6.94 -4.71 0.48
CA ILE A 48 6.01 -3.85 1.24
C ILE A 48 5.07 -4.69 2.11
N ALA A 49 4.72 -5.91 1.70
CA ALA A 49 3.93 -6.83 2.51
C ALA A 49 4.70 -7.32 3.75
N ALA A 50 5.97 -7.68 3.56
CA ALA A 50 6.86 -8.10 4.65
C ALA A 50 7.12 -6.95 5.64
N LEU A 51 7.36 -5.73 5.12
CA LEU A 51 7.53 -4.52 5.91
C LEU A 51 6.30 -4.25 6.80
N ARG A 52 5.08 -4.37 6.25
CA ARG A 52 3.83 -4.23 7.03
C ARG A 52 3.62 -5.33 8.06
N ALA A 53 3.99 -6.57 7.75
CA ALA A 53 3.93 -7.67 8.72
C ALA A 53 4.87 -7.41 9.91
N ASN A 54 6.08 -6.90 9.65
CA ASN A 54 7.04 -6.56 10.70
C ASN A 54 6.52 -5.44 11.62
N TYR A 55 6.00 -4.34 11.05
CA TYR A 55 5.38 -3.27 11.86
C TYR A 55 4.22 -3.74 12.75
N ARG A 56 3.47 -4.77 12.32
CA ARG A 56 2.40 -5.37 13.15
C ARG A 56 2.94 -6.24 14.28
N HIS A 57 4.03 -6.99 14.04
CA HIS A 57 4.66 -7.80 15.09
C HIS A 57 5.15 -6.93 16.25
N SER A 58 5.73 -5.77 15.95
CA SER A 58 6.17 -4.82 16.99
C SER A 58 5.05 -4.13 17.75
N ALA A 59 3.85 -4.00 17.16
CA ALA A 59 2.71 -3.37 17.82
C ALA A 59 2.01 -4.30 18.83
N TYR A 60 2.18 -5.63 18.70
CA TYR A 60 1.65 -6.61 19.64
C TYR A 60 2.56 -6.86 20.84
N GLU A 61 3.86 -6.55 20.74
CA GLU A 61 4.84 -6.87 21.79
C GLU A 61 5.12 -5.72 22.78
N GLU A 62 4.69 -4.48 22.49
CA GLU A 62 4.99 -3.35 23.38
C GLU A 62 3.77 -2.46 23.68
N GLU A 63 3.29 -2.57 24.92
CA GLU A 63 2.50 -1.57 25.66
C GLU A 63 3.30 -0.26 25.91
N THR A 64 4.45 -0.10 25.26
CA THR A 64 5.38 1.02 25.41
C THR A 64 5.41 1.90 24.16
N LYS A 65 5.27 3.20 24.41
CA LYS A 65 5.12 4.31 23.47
C LYS A 65 6.35 4.58 22.58
N SER A 66 6.80 3.60 21.79
CA SER A 66 7.79 3.82 20.74
C SER A 66 7.24 3.42 19.38
N ILE A 67 7.18 4.39 18.46
CA ILE A 67 6.70 4.21 17.07
C ILE A 67 7.70 3.36 16.25
N LEU A 68 8.89 3.12 16.80
CA LEU A 68 9.93 2.29 16.21
C LEU A 68 10.41 1.28 17.26
N PRO A 69 10.31 -0.04 17.03
CA PRO A 69 10.81 -1.02 17.97
C PRO A 69 12.34 -0.90 18.11
N PRO A 70 12.91 -1.09 19.30
CA PRO A 70 14.31 -0.78 19.59
C PRO A 70 15.34 -1.71 18.89
N HIS A 71 14.90 -2.77 18.20
CA HIS A 71 15.78 -3.81 17.64
C HIS A 71 15.60 -4.08 16.14
N VAL A 72 15.01 -3.15 15.37
CA VAL A 72 14.78 -3.33 13.92
C VAL A 72 16.03 -3.81 13.18
N ASN A 73 17.23 -3.35 13.55
CA ASN A 73 18.46 -3.64 12.80
C ASN A 73 18.97 -5.08 12.91
N ASP A 74 18.55 -5.86 13.91
CA ASP A 74 19.04 -7.24 14.14
C ASP A 74 18.02 -8.32 13.68
N ASP A 75 16.91 -7.90 13.08
CA ASP A 75 15.85 -8.79 12.61
C ASP A 75 16.11 -9.24 11.16
N ALA A 76 15.87 -10.52 10.87
CA ALA A 76 15.91 -11.07 9.52
C ALA A 76 14.99 -10.29 8.56
N ALA A 77 13.86 -9.82 9.06
CA ALA A 77 12.95 -9.01 8.26
C ALA A 77 13.54 -7.64 7.86
N PHE A 78 14.46 -7.07 8.63
CA PHE A 78 15.19 -5.87 8.22
C PHE A 78 16.26 -6.16 7.17
N ALA A 79 16.95 -7.30 7.28
CA ALA A 79 17.87 -7.75 6.24
C ALA A 79 17.13 -7.97 4.91
N ASP A 80 15.96 -8.61 4.94
CA ASP A 80 15.11 -8.82 3.76
C ASP A 80 14.65 -7.48 3.14
N MET A 81 14.32 -6.48 3.96
CA MET A 81 13.99 -5.12 3.51
C MET A 81 15.17 -4.41 2.87
N ALA A 82 16.36 -4.53 3.45
CA ALA A 82 17.57 -3.93 2.90
C ALA A 82 17.94 -4.58 1.56
N GLU A 83 17.83 -5.91 1.46
CA GLU A 83 18.02 -6.64 0.19
C GLU A 83 17.00 -6.19 -0.87
N ALA A 84 15.73 -6.09 -0.50
CA ALA A 84 14.67 -5.59 -1.37
C ALA A 84 14.96 -4.17 -1.91
N ALA A 85 15.37 -3.25 -1.04
CA ALA A 85 15.71 -1.89 -1.44
C ALA A 85 16.92 -1.87 -2.39
N GLN A 86 17.95 -2.70 -2.11
CA GLN A 86 19.10 -2.83 -3.01
C GLN A 86 18.73 -3.43 -4.37
N LEU A 87 17.81 -4.40 -4.39
CA LEU A 87 17.30 -4.97 -5.64
C LEU A 87 16.52 -3.93 -6.46
N GLU A 88 15.71 -3.10 -5.81
CA GLU A 88 15.01 -1.99 -6.45
C GLU A 88 15.99 -0.98 -7.07
N GLU A 89 17.00 -0.55 -6.32
CA GLU A 89 18.05 0.35 -6.83
C GLU A 89 18.82 -0.27 -8.01
N ALA A 90 19.15 -1.55 -7.93
CA ALA A 90 19.90 -2.26 -8.97
C ALA A 90 19.16 -2.38 -10.31
N LEU A 91 17.83 -2.18 -10.31
CA LEU A 91 17.02 -2.24 -11.53
C LEU A 91 17.07 -0.97 -12.37
N ASP A 92 17.63 0.13 -11.86
CA ASP A 92 17.86 1.39 -12.60
C ASP A 92 16.63 1.80 -13.42
N PHE A 93 15.50 2.01 -12.72
CA PHE A 93 14.25 2.36 -13.38
C PHE A 93 14.30 3.75 -13.99
N LYS A 94 13.77 3.87 -15.21
CA LYS A 94 13.65 5.14 -15.92
C LYS A 94 12.27 5.29 -16.50
N LEU A 95 11.78 6.52 -16.42
CA LEU A 95 10.52 6.92 -17.02
C LEU A 95 10.80 7.65 -18.34
N HIS A 96 10.09 7.28 -19.39
CA HIS A 96 10.21 7.87 -20.72
C HIS A 96 8.88 8.48 -21.15
N ARG A 97 8.94 9.66 -21.76
CA ARG A 97 7.80 10.25 -22.48
C ARG A 97 7.55 9.49 -23.78
N GLU A 98 6.43 9.81 -24.43
CA GLU A 98 6.04 9.26 -25.73
C GLU A 98 7.07 9.54 -26.84
N ASP A 99 7.80 10.65 -26.75
CA ASP A 99 8.90 11.00 -27.67
C ASP A 99 10.22 10.23 -27.41
N GLY A 100 10.24 9.35 -26.40
CA GLY A 100 11.40 8.57 -25.97
C GLY A 100 12.34 9.31 -25.01
N SER A 101 12.14 10.60 -24.76
CA SER A 101 12.95 11.38 -23.82
C SER A 101 12.79 10.87 -22.38
N VAL A 102 13.89 10.87 -21.63
CA VAL A 102 13.89 10.47 -20.21
C VAL A 102 13.30 11.60 -19.37
N VAL A 103 12.39 11.24 -18.48
CA VAL A 103 11.90 12.10 -17.40
C VAL A 103 12.83 11.91 -16.21
N LEU A 104 13.36 13.02 -15.68
CA LEU A 104 14.15 12.98 -14.45
C LEU A 104 13.23 12.71 -13.27
N THR A 105 13.52 11.66 -12.53
CA THR A 105 12.74 11.16 -11.39
C THR A 105 13.70 10.82 -10.27
N GLU A 106 13.36 11.16 -9.04
CA GLU A 106 14.20 10.82 -7.87
C GLU A 106 14.11 9.33 -7.54
N SER A 107 12.90 8.77 -7.62
CA SER A 107 12.60 7.37 -7.34
C SER A 107 11.42 6.89 -8.17
N ILE A 108 11.35 5.59 -8.44
CA ILE A 108 10.18 4.96 -9.07
C ILE A 108 9.82 3.73 -8.24
N GLY A 109 8.66 3.76 -7.60
CA GLY A 109 8.17 2.66 -6.77
C GLY A 109 6.93 1.98 -7.38
N PHE A 110 6.78 0.69 -7.09
CA PHE A 110 5.64 -0.12 -7.54
C PHE A 110 4.88 -0.71 -6.36
N ARG A 111 3.59 -0.97 -6.59
CA ARG A 111 2.70 -1.58 -5.61
C ARG A 111 1.80 -2.59 -6.29
N ASP A 112 1.73 -3.80 -5.73
CA ASP A 112 0.81 -4.85 -6.14
C ASP A 112 -0.50 -4.71 -5.34
N THR A 113 -1.54 -4.20 -5.99
CA THR A 113 -2.85 -3.94 -5.37
C THR A 113 -3.59 -5.23 -5.07
N GLU A 114 -3.45 -6.28 -5.90
CA GLU A 114 -4.05 -7.59 -5.63
C GLU A 114 -3.42 -8.22 -4.38
N ALA A 115 -2.10 -8.17 -4.25
CA ALA A 115 -1.42 -8.64 -3.05
C ALA A 115 -1.87 -7.87 -1.80
N LEU A 116 -2.06 -6.56 -1.90
CA LEU A 116 -2.56 -5.74 -0.79
C LEU A 116 -4.01 -6.06 -0.42
N ILE A 117 -4.88 -6.31 -1.40
CA ILE A 117 -6.27 -6.73 -1.17
C ILE A 117 -6.29 -8.12 -0.50
N ALA A 118 -5.50 -9.08 -1.00
CA ALA A 118 -5.41 -10.41 -0.39
C ALA A 118 -4.95 -10.34 1.08
N LEU A 119 -3.99 -9.46 1.39
CA LEU A 119 -3.55 -9.23 2.77
C LEU A 119 -4.60 -8.55 3.64
N ALA A 120 -5.42 -7.67 3.08
CA ALA A 120 -6.52 -7.04 3.80
C ALA A 120 -7.58 -8.09 4.15
N ASN A 121 -7.98 -8.92 3.19
CA ASN A 121 -8.96 -9.99 3.41
C ASN A 121 -8.48 -10.99 4.47
N LEU A 122 -7.20 -11.39 4.44
CA LEU A 122 -6.63 -12.28 5.47
C LEU A 122 -6.67 -11.64 6.88
N ALA A 123 -6.53 -10.32 6.96
CA ALA A 123 -6.61 -9.61 8.23
C ALA A 123 -8.05 -9.55 8.76
N ASP A 124 -9.04 -9.44 7.87
CA ASP A 124 -10.45 -9.46 8.24
C ASP A 124 -10.89 -10.87 8.66
N GLU A 125 -10.50 -11.92 7.94
CA GLU A 125 -10.76 -13.32 8.33
C GLU A 125 -10.22 -13.64 9.74
N ARG A 126 -9.01 -13.16 10.07
CA ARG A 126 -8.43 -13.36 11.40
C ARG A 126 -9.14 -12.59 12.52
N ARG A 127 -9.74 -11.44 12.20
CA ARG A 127 -10.54 -10.68 13.19
C ARG A 127 -11.85 -11.38 13.50
N ASP A 128 -12.43 -12.07 12.52
CA ASP A 128 -13.68 -12.81 12.72
C ASP A 128 -13.47 -14.11 13.53
N ASP A 129 -12.26 -14.68 13.52
CA ASP A 129 -11.89 -15.86 14.31
C ASP A 129 -11.45 -15.52 15.77
N GLU A 130 -11.12 -14.27 16.07
CA GLU A 130 -10.87 -13.80 17.43
C GLU A 130 -12.21 -13.55 18.14
N GLU A 131 -12.80 -14.62 18.68
CA GLU A 131 -13.93 -14.56 19.62
C GLU A 131 -13.50 -13.74 20.85
N TYR A 132 -13.87 -12.46 20.90
CA TYR A 132 -13.57 -11.56 22.01
C TYR A 132 -14.24 -12.11 23.30
N GLU A 133 -13.44 -12.67 24.21
CA GLU A 133 -13.91 -12.99 25.56
C GLU A 133 -14.24 -11.68 26.32
N LEU A 134 -15.54 -11.45 26.51
CA LEU A 134 -16.22 -10.72 27.58
C LEU A 134 -15.61 -9.36 27.97
N VAL A 135 -16.02 -8.33 27.25
CA VAL A 135 -15.96 -6.93 27.70
C VAL A 135 -16.93 -6.77 28.89
N ASP A 136 -16.48 -6.19 30.00
CA ASP A 136 -17.31 -5.90 31.18
C ASP A 136 -18.54 -5.06 30.77
N GLU A 137 -19.76 -5.37 31.25
CA GLU A 137 -21.02 -4.72 30.83
C GLU A 137 -20.97 -3.18 31.00
N ALA A 138 -20.20 -2.69 31.99
CA ALA A 138 -19.99 -1.26 32.20
C ALA A 138 -19.10 -0.62 31.13
N LEU A 139 -18.10 -1.36 30.62
CA LEU A 139 -17.20 -0.92 29.57
C LEU A 139 -17.88 -1.00 28.19
N GLU A 140 -18.80 -1.96 27.98
CA GLU A 140 -19.66 -2.00 26.79
C GLU A 140 -20.58 -0.78 26.67
N ALA A 141 -21.15 -0.31 27.79
CA ALA A 141 -22.03 0.86 27.77
C ALA A 141 -21.28 2.16 27.43
N GLU A 142 -20.09 2.36 28.02
CA GLU A 142 -19.24 3.52 27.72
C GLU A 142 -18.70 3.47 26.28
N LEU A 143 -18.32 2.27 25.81
CA LEU A 143 -17.92 2.06 24.42
C LEU A 143 -19.07 2.31 23.43
N ALA A 144 -20.29 1.89 23.76
CA ALA A 144 -21.46 2.14 22.92
C ALA A 144 -21.78 3.64 22.81
N GLU A 145 -21.70 4.40 23.92
CA GLU A 145 -21.86 5.86 23.88
C GLU A 145 -20.75 6.54 23.06
N ALA A 146 -19.50 6.09 23.19
CA ALA A 146 -18.38 6.60 22.40
C ALA A 146 -18.55 6.30 20.90
N ILE A 147 -18.97 5.08 20.55
CA ILE A 147 -19.26 4.69 19.15
C ILE A 147 -20.42 5.53 18.61
N GLU A 148 -21.49 5.77 19.38
CA GLU A 148 -22.62 6.58 18.92
C GLU A 148 -22.23 8.05 18.73
N HIS A 149 -21.41 8.60 19.62
CA HIS A 149 -20.89 9.95 19.53
C HIS A 149 -20.00 10.13 18.29
N ASP A 150 -19.07 9.20 18.06
CA ASP A 150 -18.17 9.25 16.92
C ASP A 150 -18.92 8.98 15.60
N ALA A 151 -19.90 8.07 15.61
CA ALA A 151 -20.78 7.86 14.46
C ALA A 151 -21.60 9.10 14.10
N LYS A 152 -22.03 9.91 15.07
CA LYS A 152 -22.71 11.20 14.82
C LYS A 152 -21.74 12.23 14.24
N LEU A 153 -20.54 12.36 14.79
CA LEU A 153 -19.50 13.25 14.26
C LEU A 153 -19.11 12.88 12.83
N LEU A 154 -18.98 11.58 12.54
CA LEU A 154 -18.65 11.08 11.21
C LEU A 154 -19.86 11.19 10.26
N ALA A 155 -21.09 10.99 10.73
CA ALA A 155 -22.29 11.12 9.88
C ALA A 155 -22.49 12.54 9.33
N GLU A 156 -22.07 13.58 10.07
CA GLU A 156 -22.18 14.98 9.64
C GLU A 156 -21.15 15.36 8.55
N ASP A 157 -19.97 14.70 8.51
CA ASP A 157 -18.91 14.98 7.52
C ASP A 157 -18.85 13.97 6.35
N PHE A 158 -19.41 12.77 6.49
CA PHE A 158 -19.25 11.69 5.50
C PHE A 158 -20.33 11.59 4.43
N ASP A 159 -21.44 12.32 4.53
CA ASP A 159 -22.49 12.25 3.50
C ASP A 159 -22.01 12.82 2.14
N GLU A 160 -21.10 13.79 2.14
CA GLU A 160 -20.44 14.26 0.90
C GLU A 160 -19.39 13.26 0.37
N LEU A 161 -18.71 12.52 1.26
CA LEU A 161 -17.71 11.50 0.90
C LEU A 161 -18.35 10.20 0.38
N ARG A 162 -19.50 9.79 0.93
CA ARG A 162 -20.25 8.60 0.50
C ARG A 162 -20.67 8.68 -0.96
N ALA A 163 -20.94 9.88 -1.48
CA ALA A 163 -21.26 10.08 -2.90
C ALA A 163 -20.10 9.71 -3.85
N TRP A 164 -18.86 9.71 -3.36
CA TRP A 164 -17.65 9.32 -4.09
C TRP A 164 -17.21 7.88 -3.83
N MET A 165 -17.82 7.19 -2.86
CA MET A 165 -17.52 5.78 -2.61
C MET A 165 -18.19 4.91 -3.68
N PRO A 166 -17.46 3.99 -4.32
CA PRO A 166 -18.06 2.97 -5.17
C PRO A 166 -19.14 2.22 -4.40
N LYS A 167 -20.25 1.88 -5.05
CA LYS A 167 -21.28 1.02 -4.45
C LYS A 167 -20.69 -0.37 -4.22
N ASP A 168 -21.00 -0.99 -3.08
CA ASP A 168 -20.49 -2.30 -2.66
C ASP A 168 -20.86 -3.48 -3.59
N ASP A 169 -21.68 -3.24 -4.62
CA ASP A 169 -22.31 -4.29 -5.42
C ASP A 169 -21.41 -4.88 -6.52
N GLU A 170 -20.25 -4.28 -6.81
CA GLU A 170 -19.29 -4.81 -7.79
C GLU A 170 -17.85 -4.81 -7.24
N PRO A 171 -17.12 -5.95 -7.30
CA PRO A 171 -15.73 -5.97 -6.90
C PRO A 171 -14.95 -5.01 -7.81
N PRO A 172 -14.18 -4.07 -7.25
CA PRO A 172 -13.51 -3.08 -8.05
C PRO A 172 -12.48 -3.75 -8.97
N ASN A 173 -12.63 -3.55 -10.28
CA ASN A 173 -11.70 -4.04 -11.30
C ASN A 173 -10.57 -3.02 -11.50
N PHE A 174 -9.62 -2.99 -10.57
CA PHE A 174 -8.43 -2.15 -10.68
C PHE A 174 -7.27 -2.92 -11.33
N PRO A 175 -6.42 -2.25 -12.14
CA PRO A 175 -5.17 -2.84 -12.57
C PRO A 175 -4.33 -3.30 -11.36
N ARG A 176 -3.70 -4.46 -11.50
CA ARG A 176 -2.91 -5.10 -10.44
C ARG A 176 -1.76 -4.24 -9.92
N TYR A 177 -1.15 -3.42 -10.77
CA TYR A 177 0.01 -2.63 -10.36
C TYR A 177 -0.28 -1.13 -10.39
N GLN A 178 0.13 -0.46 -9.33
CA GLN A 178 0.22 0.98 -9.24
C GLN A 178 1.70 1.40 -9.24
N ILE A 179 2.01 2.51 -9.90
CA ILE A 179 3.34 3.12 -9.90
C ILE A 179 3.28 4.48 -9.22
N GLN A 180 4.35 4.82 -8.51
CA GLN A 180 4.59 6.14 -7.92
C GLN A 180 5.94 6.67 -8.39
N VAL A 181 5.96 7.95 -8.75
CA VAL A 181 7.10 8.69 -9.27
C VAL A 181 7.23 10.03 -8.55
#